data_AF-A0A1A9QEP1-F1
#
_entry.id   AF-A0A1A9QEP1-F1
#
_cell.length_a   1.000
_cell.length_b   1.000
_cell.length_c   1.000
_cell.angle_alpha   90.00
_cell.angle_beta   90.00
_cell.angle_gamma   90.00
#
_symmetry.space_group_name_H-M   'P 1'
#
loop_
_entity.id
_entity.type
_entity.pdbx_description
1 polymer ?
#
loop_
_entity_poly.entity_id
_entity_poly.type
_entity_poly.pdbx_seq_one_letter_code
_entity_poly.pdbx_strand_id
1 'polypeptide(L)'
;MGAIANSVITTAVLTAFSGLSYKTVSILFDHPTNQNHLESLNYRTLFEAKKDQFTKWKSKYSLHSKEINVSIAEFYGVDSNVQGGYLLKRWCEARLGGHFSPDKFEEFNMIKKFCTMDIKSIMTEQENVKSIDDGTAVEKRKTFAKLKGKLKTKGVEIPKDSVDIKPLMRWCKENLKLPYIPENYSKLEEVQEFCSVTD
;
A
#
# COMPACT_ATOMS: atom_id res chain seq x y z
N MET A 1 39.37 -56.66 -39.39
CA MET A 1 39.80 -55.26 -39.20
C MET A 1 38.58 -54.37 -39.41
N GLY A 2 38.20 -53.60 -38.40
CA GLY A 2 37.06 -52.68 -38.44
C GLY A 2 36.69 -52.28 -37.02
N ALA A 3 36.98 -51.03 -36.65
CA ALA A 3 37.07 -50.54 -35.29
C ALA A 3 35.71 -50.29 -34.61
N ILE A 4 35.67 -50.50 -33.29
CA ILE A 4 34.59 -50.11 -32.38
C ILE A 4 34.75 -48.62 -32.09
N ALA A 5 33.84 -47.78 -32.59
CA ALA A 5 33.76 -46.38 -32.23
C ALA A 5 32.78 -46.20 -31.06
N ASN A 6 33.31 -46.03 -29.84
CA ASN A 6 32.53 -45.60 -28.69
C ASN A 6 32.19 -44.12 -28.84
N SER A 7 30.93 -43.81 -29.16
CA SER A 7 30.42 -42.44 -29.15
C SER A 7 30.09 -42.04 -27.72
N VAL A 8 30.90 -41.12 -27.18
CA VAL A 8 30.59 -40.37 -25.95
C VAL A 8 29.50 -39.36 -26.29
N ILE A 9 28.27 -39.66 -25.91
CA ILE A 9 27.15 -38.71 -26.03
C ILE A 9 27.25 -37.74 -24.85
N THR A 10 27.83 -36.58 -25.12
CA THR A 10 27.90 -35.44 -24.19
C THR A 10 26.50 -34.85 -24.05
N THR A 11 25.82 -35.15 -22.94
CA THR A 11 24.49 -34.60 -22.63
C THR A 11 24.65 -33.11 -22.31
N ALA A 12 24.29 -32.24 -23.26
CA ALA A 12 24.15 -30.81 -22.98
C ALA A 12 22.94 -30.60 -22.05
N VAL A 13 23.22 -30.29 -20.78
CA VAL A 13 22.22 -29.84 -19.82
C VAL A 13 21.76 -28.45 -20.26
N LEU A 14 20.58 -28.38 -20.89
CA LEU A 14 19.87 -27.13 -21.09
C LEU A 14 19.38 -26.64 -19.73
N THR A 15 20.15 -25.76 -19.10
CA THR A 15 19.66 -24.93 -18.01
C THR A 15 18.58 -24.02 -18.58
N ALA A 16 17.33 -24.35 -18.29
CA ALA A 16 16.20 -23.46 -18.49
C ALA A 16 16.35 -22.27 -17.54
N PHE A 17 17.13 -21.26 -17.96
CA PHE A 17 16.93 -19.92 -17.46
C PHE A 17 15.55 -19.51 -17.96
N SER A 18 14.55 -19.59 -17.09
CA SER A 18 13.32 -18.82 -17.23
C SER A 18 13.68 -17.34 -17.11
N GLY A 19 14.36 -16.82 -18.13
CA GLY A 19 14.51 -15.40 -18.35
C GLY A 19 13.11 -14.85 -18.46
N LEU A 20 12.75 -13.98 -17.51
CA LEU A 20 11.60 -13.10 -17.65
C LEU A 20 11.70 -12.49 -19.05
N SER A 21 10.84 -12.94 -19.94
CA SER A 21 10.59 -12.26 -21.19
C SER A 21 9.89 -10.97 -20.81
N TYR A 22 10.68 -9.93 -20.54
CA TYR A 22 10.21 -8.56 -20.63
C TYR A 22 9.79 -8.36 -22.09
N LYS A 23 8.52 -8.64 -22.37
CA LYS A 23 7.87 -8.09 -23.56
C LYS A 23 7.90 -6.58 -23.36
N THR A 24 8.91 -5.96 -23.96
CA THR A 24 8.91 -4.55 -24.32
C THR A 24 7.69 -4.30 -25.21
N VAL A 25 6.57 -3.91 -24.59
CA VAL A 25 5.43 -3.32 -25.29
C VAL A 25 5.79 -1.87 -25.59
N SER A 26 6.64 -1.65 -26.60
CA SER A 26 7.10 -0.33 -27.01
C SER A 26 6.11 0.37 -27.97
N ILE A 27 4.80 0.15 -27.83
CA ILE A 27 3.76 0.69 -28.76
C ILE A 27 2.60 1.38 -27.99
N LEU A 28 2.83 1.87 -26.76
CA LEU A 28 1.83 2.63 -25.97
C LEU A 28 2.36 3.97 -25.42
N PHE A 29 3.52 4.42 -25.89
CA PHE A 29 4.28 5.54 -25.33
C PHE A 29 4.28 6.80 -26.20
N ASP A 30 3.11 7.29 -26.60
CA ASP A 30 3.03 8.73 -26.89
C ASP A 30 2.42 9.52 -25.75
N HIS A 31 1.57 8.91 -24.90
CA HIS A 31 0.87 9.61 -23.82
C HIS A 31 0.42 8.64 -22.70
N PRO A 32 1.29 8.17 -21.77
CA PRO A 32 0.85 7.31 -20.68
C PRO A 32 -0.20 8.04 -19.81
N THR A 33 -1.27 7.35 -19.42
CA THR A 33 -2.18 7.89 -18.41
C THR A 33 -1.47 7.97 -17.06
N ASN A 34 -2.02 8.73 -16.11
CA ASN A 34 -1.52 8.74 -14.73
C ASN A 34 -1.49 7.32 -14.13
N GLN A 35 -2.49 6.50 -14.45
CA GLN A 35 -2.51 5.10 -14.03
C GLN A 35 -1.34 4.29 -14.62
N ASN A 36 -1.10 4.37 -15.94
CA ASN A 36 -0.01 3.64 -16.59
C ASN A 36 1.35 4.04 -15.99
N HIS A 37 1.53 5.33 -15.70
CA HIS A 37 2.76 5.80 -15.08
C HIS A 37 2.92 5.30 -13.64
N LEU A 38 1.85 5.28 -12.83
CA LEU A 38 1.87 4.70 -11.49
C LEU A 38 2.23 3.21 -11.48
N GLU A 39 1.63 2.43 -12.39
CA GLU A 39 1.90 1.00 -12.52
C GLU A 39 3.36 0.75 -12.92
N SER A 40 3.93 1.59 -13.80
CA SER A 40 5.36 1.53 -14.15
C SER A 40 6.30 1.78 -12.96
N LEU A 41 5.81 2.44 -11.91
CA LEU A 41 6.50 2.71 -10.65
C LEU A 41 6.14 1.70 -9.55
N ASN A 42 5.48 0.59 -9.89
CA ASN A 42 5.01 -0.47 -8.98
C ASN A 42 3.92 -0.04 -7.98
N TYR A 43 3.23 1.07 -8.23
CA TYR A 43 2.07 1.43 -7.42
C TYR A 43 0.85 0.64 -7.89
N ARG A 44 0.04 0.21 -6.91
CA ARG A 44 -1.26 -0.41 -7.15
C ARG A 44 -2.36 0.57 -6.80
N THR A 45 -3.38 0.67 -7.63
CA THR A 45 -4.50 1.59 -7.39
C THR A 45 -5.45 1.03 -6.32
N LEU A 46 -6.16 1.89 -5.60
CA LEU A 46 -7.17 1.46 -4.64
C LEU A 46 -8.39 0.80 -5.32
N PHE A 47 -8.54 0.98 -6.65
CA PHE A 47 -9.52 0.26 -7.46
C PHE A 47 -9.24 -1.24 -7.54
N GLU A 48 -7.99 -1.68 -7.39
CA GLU A 48 -7.58 -3.09 -7.38
C GLU A 48 -7.81 -3.80 -6.04
N ALA A 49 -8.35 -3.09 -5.03
CA ALA A 49 -8.70 -3.70 -3.76
C ALA A 49 -9.77 -4.79 -3.94
N LYS A 50 -9.56 -5.95 -3.32
CA LYS A 50 -10.42 -7.13 -3.53
C LYS A 50 -11.55 -7.21 -2.50
N LYS A 51 -11.28 -6.80 -1.27
CA LYS A 51 -12.27 -6.80 -0.17
C LYS A 51 -12.69 -5.39 0.21
N ASP A 52 -13.94 -5.24 0.63
CA ASP A 52 -14.50 -4.02 1.24
C ASP A 52 -14.06 -2.71 0.54
N GLN A 53 -14.13 -2.71 -0.80
CA GLN A 53 -13.52 -1.67 -1.64
C GLN A 53 -13.91 -0.25 -1.20
N PHE A 54 -15.19 -0.01 -0.92
CA PHE A 54 -15.64 1.29 -0.44
C PHE A 54 -15.18 1.63 0.98
N THR A 55 -15.03 0.63 1.85
CA THR A 55 -14.45 0.84 3.19
C THR A 55 -13.01 1.32 3.10
N LYS A 56 -12.23 0.85 2.13
CA LYS A 56 -10.87 1.35 1.89
C LYS A 56 -10.87 2.80 1.43
N TRP A 57 -11.79 3.21 0.55
CA TRP A 57 -11.95 4.63 0.18
C TRP A 57 -12.28 5.51 1.39
N LYS A 58 -13.23 5.09 2.24
CA LYS A 58 -13.56 5.80 3.49
C LYS A 58 -12.34 5.90 4.42
N SER A 59 -11.59 4.80 4.56
CA SER A 59 -10.39 4.76 5.40
C SER A 59 -9.29 5.66 4.84
N LYS A 60 -9.04 5.63 3.53
CA LYS A 60 -8.06 6.47 2.84
C LYS A 60 -8.37 7.95 3.05
N TYR A 61 -9.63 8.33 2.85
CA TYR A 61 -10.08 9.69 3.16
C TYR A 61 -9.89 10.02 4.64
N SER A 62 -10.32 9.17 5.57
CA SER A 62 -10.19 9.43 7.01
C SER A 62 -8.72 9.63 7.46
N LEU A 63 -7.80 8.86 6.88
CA LEU A 63 -6.37 9.00 7.15
C LEU A 63 -5.81 10.33 6.64
N HIS A 64 -6.31 10.84 5.51
CA HIS A 64 -5.77 12.00 4.80
C HIS A 64 -6.70 13.22 4.77
N SER A 65 -7.82 13.21 5.50
CA SER A 65 -8.91 14.19 5.34
C SER A 65 -8.45 15.64 5.46
N LYS A 66 -7.58 15.93 6.45
CA LYS A 66 -7.01 17.26 6.64
C LYS A 66 -6.20 17.74 5.44
N GLU A 67 -5.44 16.85 4.83
CA GLU A 67 -4.59 17.19 3.68
C GLU A 67 -5.45 17.33 2.41
N ILE A 68 -6.35 16.38 2.18
CA ILE A 68 -7.29 16.39 1.05
C ILE A 68 -8.15 17.66 1.08
N ASN A 69 -8.73 18.01 2.24
CA ASN A 69 -9.59 19.19 2.39
C ASN A 69 -8.83 20.52 2.23
N VAL A 70 -7.51 20.53 2.22
CA VAL A 70 -6.70 21.74 1.97
C VAL A 70 -6.23 21.78 0.53
N SER A 71 -5.81 20.63 -0.01
CA SER A 71 -5.18 20.53 -1.32
C SER A 71 -6.15 20.37 -2.49
N ILE A 72 -7.39 19.93 -2.25
CA ILE A 72 -8.37 19.62 -3.30
C ILE A 72 -9.67 20.37 -3.03
N ALA A 73 -9.99 21.35 -3.88
CA ALA A 73 -11.11 22.27 -3.68
C ALA A 73 -12.47 21.55 -3.60
N GLU A 74 -12.63 20.43 -4.32
CA GLU A 74 -13.84 19.59 -4.31
C GLU A 74 -14.16 19.00 -2.92
N PHE A 75 -13.23 19.07 -1.96
CA PHE A 75 -13.38 18.54 -0.60
C PHE A 75 -13.54 19.63 0.46
N TYR A 76 -13.62 20.90 0.08
CA TYR A 76 -13.78 22.00 1.04
C TYR A 76 -15.10 21.85 1.81
N GLY A 77 -14.99 21.83 3.14
CA GLY A 77 -16.14 21.66 4.03
C GLY A 77 -16.64 20.21 4.18
N VAL A 78 -15.98 19.21 3.60
CA VAL A 78 -16.34 17.80 3.81
C VAL A 78 -15.86 17.34 5.20
N ASP A 79 -16.80 16.90 6.03
CA ASP A 79 -16.55 16.44 7.41
C ASP A 79 -16.86 14.94 7.60
N SER A 80 -17.69 14.36 6.73
CA SER A 80 -18.08 12.96 6.77
C SER A 80 -17.09 12.05 6.03
N ASN A 81 -16.61 11.00 6.71
CA ASN A 81 -15.76 9.97 6.08
C ASN A 81 -16.45 9.23 4.94
N VAL A 82 -17.79 9.08 4.99
CA VAL A 82 -18.57 8.41 3.95
C VAL A 82 -18.62 9.27 2.69
N GLN A 83 -18.98 10.54 2.84
CA GLN A 83 -19.01 11.50 1.73
C GLN A 83 -17.62 11.71 1.14
N GLY A 84 -16.61 11.93 1.99
CA GLY A 84 -15.23 12.08 1.56
C GLY A 84 -14.69 10.84 0.84
N GLY A 85 -15.01 9.63 1.32
CA GLY A 85 -14.65 8.40 0.62
C GLY A 85 -15.28 8.30 -0.78
N TYR A 86 -16.56 8.68 -0.93
CA TYR A 86 -17.24 8.70 -2.22
C TYR A 86 -16.62 9.72 -3.19
N LEU A 87 -16.40 10.95 -2.72
CA LEU A 87 -15.76 12.00 -3.50
C LEU A 87 -14.34 11.61 -3.90
N LEU A 88 -13.57 11.00 -3.00
CA LEU A 88 -12.22 10.54 -3.28
C LEU A 88 -12.18 9.46 -4.37
N LYS A 89 -13.09 8.48 -4.31
CA LYS A 89 -13.23 7.49 -5.38
C LYS A 89 -13.46 8.17 -6.74
N ARG A 90 -14.42 9.09 -6.83
CA ARG A 90 -14.75 9.79 -8.08
C ARG A 90 -13.61 10.69 -8.58
N TRP A 91 -12.95 11.38 -7.67
CA TRP A 91 -11.80 12.22 -8.00
C TRP A 91 -10.67 11.36 -8.58
N CYS A 92 -10.35 10.24 -7.95
CA CYS A 92 -9.34 9.31 -8.44
C CYS A 92 -9.71 8.69 -9.79
N GLU A 93 -10.98 8.30 -9.99
CA GLU A 93 -11.46 7.76 -11.26
C GLU A 93 -11.21 8.74 -12.43
N ALA A 94 -11.56 10.02 -12.23
CA ALA A 94 -11.36 11.04 -13.26
C ALA A 94 -9.87 11.33 -13.53
N ARG A 95 -9.03 11.32 -12.49
CA ARG A 95 -7.61 11.72 -12.60
C ARG A 95 -6.69 10.60 -13.07
N LEU A 96 -6.99 9.35 -12.72
CA LEU A 96 -6.20 8.20 -13.15
C LEU A 96 -6.26 7.99 -14.68
N GLY A 97 -7.43 8.22 -15.28
CA GLY A 97 -7.61 8.16 -16.74
C GLY A 97 -7.04 9.37 -17.50
N GLY A 98 -6.63 10.43 -16.80
CA GLY A 98 -6.03 11.61 -17.40
C GLY A 98 -4.61 11.36 -17.91
N HIS A 99 -4.19 12.15 -18.90
CA HIS A 99 -2.82 12.12 -19.43
C HIS A 99 -1.79 12.53 -18.37
N PHE A 100 -0.73 11.73 -18.22
CA PHE A 100 0.41 12.08 -17.39
C PHE A 100 1.26 13.16 -18.08
N SER A 101 1.53 14.25 -17.37
CA SER A 101 2.44 15.30 -17.84
C SER A 101 3.44 15.64 -16.73
N PRO A 102 4.75 15.68 -17.03
CA PRO A 102 5.76 16.13 -16.07
C PRO A 102 5.49 17.54 -15.52
N ASP A 103 4.86 18.41 -16.30
CA ASP A 103 4.50 19.78 -15.88
C ASP A 103 3.39 19.80 -14.81
N LYS A 104 2.71 18.67 -14.61
CA LYS A 104 1.66 18.47 -13.60
C LYS A 104 2.11 17.56 -12.46
N PHE A 105 3.39 17.62 -12.10
CA PHE A 105 3.98 16.74 -11.10
C PHE A 105 3.29 16.78 -9.73
N GLU A 106 2.84 17.95 -9.28
CA GLU A 106 2.12 18.08 -8.00
C GLU A 106 0.75 17.38 -8.02
N GLU A 107 0.02 17.50 -9.13
CA GLU A 107 -1.23 16.76 -9.34
C GLU A 107 -0.95 15.25 -9.33
N PHE A 108 0.10 14.82 -10.04
CA PHE A 108 0.51 13.42 -10.05
C PHE A 108 0.90 12.92 -8.65
N ASN A 109 1.59 13.72 -7.84
CA ASN A 109 1.92 13.36 -6.46
C ASN A 109 0.67 13.17 -5.59
N MET A 110 -0.37 13.98 -5.79
CA MET A 110 -1.66 13.79 -5.12
C MET A 110 -2.35 12.50 -5.57
N ILE A 111 -2.36 12.21 -6.87
CA ILE A 111 -2.91 10.94 -7.39
C ILE A 111 -2.14 9.76 -6.81
N LYS A 112 -0.81 9.80 -6.87
CA LYS A 112 0.09 8.79 -6.28
C LYS A 112 -0.20 8.57 -4.80
N LYS A 113 -0.46 9.62 -4.03
CA LYS A 113 -0.68 9.53 -2.59
C LYS A 113 -2.08 9.03 -2.23
N PHE A 114 -3.11 9.54 -2.90
CA PHE A 114 -4.50 9.34 -2.47
C PHE A 114 -5.24 8.26 -3.25
N CYS A 115 -4.81 7.92 -4.46
CA CYS A 115 -5.47 6.92 -5.32
C CYS A 115 -4.83 5.54 -5.29
N THR A 116 -3.70 5.39 -4.59
CA THR A 116 -2.96 4.12 -4.50
C THR A 116 -3.18 3.41 -3.15
N MET A 117 -2.97 2.10 -3.17
CA MET A 117 -2.99 1.27 -1.96
C MET A 117 -1.87 1.69 -1.01
N ASP A 118 -2.22 1.86 0.25
CA ASP A 118 -1.27 1.99 1.36
C ASP A 118 -1.15 0.67 2.12
N ILE A 119 -0.22 0.64 3.09
CA ILE A 119 0.00 -0.51 3.96
C ILE A 119 -1.31 -0.93 4.66
N LYS A 120 -2.12 0.02 5.16
CA LYS A 120 -3.42 -0.30 5.78
C LYS A 120 -4.35 -1.04 4.81
N SER A 121 -4.44 -0.55 3.59
CA SER A 121 -5.30 -1.12 2.55
C SER A 121 -4.88 -2.55 2.22
N ILE A 122 -3.59 -2.85 2.15
CA ILE A 122 -3.11 -4.21 1.88
C ILE A 122 -3.27 -5.15 3.07
N MET A 123 -2.92 -4.67 4.27
CA MET A 123 -3.04 -5.43 5.51
C MET A 123 -4.47 -5.94 5.72
N THR A 124 -5.47 -5.11 5.42
CA THR A 124 -6.91 -5.42 5.54
C THR A 124 -7.49 -6.22 4.36
N GLU A 125 -6.68 -6.66 3.38
CA GLU A 125 -7.12 -7.70 2.41
C GLU A 125 -7.08 -9.10 3.02
N GLN A 126 -6.28 -9.30 4.08
CA GLN A 126 -6.16 -10.58 4.75
C GLN A 126 -7.43 -10.89 5.56
N GLU A 127 -7.79 -12.17 5.64
CA GLU A 127 -8.97 -12.59 6.41
C GLU A 127 -8.76 -12.33 7.90
N ASN A 128 -9.81 -11.82 8.55
CA ASN A 128 -9.85 -11.55 9.99
C ASN A 128 -8.76 -10.58 10.48
N VAL A 129 -8.19 -9.76 9.59
CA VAL A 129 -7.24 -8.72 9.95
C VAL A 129 -7.95 -7.37 9.96
N LYS A 130 -7.98 -6.75 11.12
CA LYS A 130 -8.50 -5.40 11.33
C LYS A 130 -7.38 -4.51 11.83
N SER A 131 -7.33 -3.27 11.37
CA SER A 131 -6.34 -2.32 11.84
C SER A 131 -6.71 -1.75 13.22
N ILE A 132 -5.69 -1.36 13.99
CA ILE A 132 -5.82 -0.87 15.36
C ILE A 132 -6.59 0.44 15.47
N ASP A 133 -6.60 1.27 14.43
CA ASP A 133 -7.40 2.49 14.38
C ASP A 133 -8.90 2.20 14.30
N ASP A 134 -9.28 1.12 13.63
CA ASP A 134 -10.67 0.66 13.52
C ASP A 134 -11.12 -0.16 14.74
N GLY A 135 -10.17 -0.57 15.60
CA GLY A 135 -10.44 -1.38 16.80
C GLY A 135 -11.30 -0.69 17.87
N THR A 136 -11.93 -1.45 18.75
CA THR A 136 -12.58 -0.92 19.96
C THR A 136 -11.54 -0.44 20.98
N ALA A 137 -11.95 0.39 21.95
CA ALA A 137 -11.05 0.82 23.03
C ALA A 137 -10.45 -0.37 23.81
N VAL A 138 -11.20 -1.47 23.94
CA VAL A 138 -10.76 -2.70 24.61
C VAL A 138 -9.74 -3.44 23.74
N GLU A 139 -10.02 -3.67 22.45
CA GLU A 139 -9.08 -4.28 21.49
C GLU A 139 -7.75 -3.53 21.46
N LYS A 140 -7.81 -2.20 21.34
CA LYS A 140 -6.64 -1.31 21.34
C LYS A 140 -5.78 -1.50 22.58
N ARG A 141 -6.39 -1.50 23.77
CA ARG A 141 -5.68 -1.72 25.04
C ARG A 141 -5.09 -3.12 25.15
N LYS A 142 -5.81 -4.15 24.70
CA LYS A 142 -5.34 -5.55 24.66
C LYS A 142 -4.09 -5.69 23.78
N THR A 143 -4.14 -5.14 22.55
CA THR A 143 -3.00 -5.11 21.63
C THR A 143 -1.81 -4.37 22.23
N PHE A 144 -2.03 -3.18 22.80
CA PHE A 144 -0.96 -2.40 23.44
C PHE A 144 -0.31 -3.16 24.61
N ALA A 145 -1.10 -3.77 25.49
CA ALA A 145 -0.58 -4.54 26.62
C ALA A 145 0.29 -5.72 26.17
N LYS A 146 -0.09 -6.39 25.07
CA LYS A 146 0.66 -7.50 24.46
C LYS A 146 1.99 -7.03 23.86
N LEU A 147 2.03 -5.84 23.27
CA LEU A 147 3.15 -5.40 22.42
C LEU A 147 4.07 -4.34 23.06
N LYS A 148 3.68 -3.75 24.20
CA LYS A 148 4.44 -2.67 24.86
C LYS A 148 5.93 -2.98 25.09
N GLY A 149 6.27 -4.25 25.35
CA GLY A 149 7.67 -4.67 25.55
C GLY A 149 8.49 -4.64 24.25
N LYS A 150 7.87 -5.01 23.12
CA LYS A 150 8.51 -5.05 21.81
C LYS A 150 8.63 -3.66 21.18
N LEU A 151 7.69 -2.76 21.44
CA LEU A 151 7.66 -1.41 20.86
C LEU A 151 8.92 -0.59 21.19
N LYS A 152 9.52 -0.81 22.36
CA LYS A 152 10.80 -0.17 22.73
C LYS A 152 11.95 -0.53 21.79
N THR A 153 11.97 -1.77 21.31
CA THR A 153 13.01 -2.24 20.36
C THR A 153 12.87 -1.61 18.97
N LYS A 154 11.74 -0.96 18.70
CA LYS A 154 11.42 -0.29 17.44
C LYS A 154 11.56 1.23 17.50
N GLY A 155 12.17 1.75 18.57
CA GLY A 155 12.34 3.19 18.76
C GLY A 155 11.04 3.93 19.10
N VAL A 156 9.95 3.22 19.43
CA VAL A 156 8.73 3.84 19.93
C VAL A 156 8.90 4.11 21.42
N GLU A 157 9.03 5.39 21.77
CA GLU A 157 9.15 5.81 23.16
C GLU A 157 7.85 5.56 23.93
N ILE A 158 7.90 4.59 24.85
CA ILE A 158 6.78 4.25 25.74
C ILE A 158 7.30 4.32 27.18
N PRO A 159 6.77 5.25 28.00
CA PRO A 159 7.12 5.30 29.42
C PRO A 159 6.82 3.95 30.09
N LYS A 160 7.69 3.54 31.02
CA LYS A 160 7.76 2.17 31.57
C LYS A 160 6.42 1.69 32.19
N ASP A 161 5.63 2.62 32.71
CA ASP A 161 4.33 2.39 33.36
C ASP A 161 3.16 3.04 32.60
N SER A 162 3.38 3.42 31.35
CA SER A 162 2.35 4.07 30.55
C SER A 162 1.25 3.08 30.16
N VAL A 163 0.01 3.45 30.49
CA VAL A 163 -1.21 2.91 29.86
C VAL A 163 -1.61 3.74 28.63
N ASP A 164 -0.84 4.78 28.29
CA ASP A 164 -1.11 5.65 27.16
C ASP A 164 -0.74 4.95 25.85
N ILE A 165 -1.78 4.64 25.08
CA ILE A 165 -1.68 4.04 23.75
C ILE A 165 -1.33 5.06 22.67
N LYS A 166 -1.41 6.37 22.95
CA LYS A 166 -1.17 7.42 21.94
C LYS A 166 0.15 7.27 21.18
N PRO A 167 1.30 6.90 21.79
CA PRO A 167 2.54 6.67 21.05
C PRO A 167 2.40 5.57 19.99
N LEU A 168 1.78 4.44 20.35
CA LEU A 168 1.49 3.36 19.40
C LEU A 168 0.53 3.84 18.30
N MET A 169 -0.55 4.53 18.66
CA MET A 169 -1.52 5.03 17.68
C MET A 169 -0.89 6.01 16.69
N ARG A 170 0.02 6.87 17.17
CA ARG A 170 0.76 7.81 16.33
C ARG A 170 1.66 7.05 15.35
N TRP A 171 2.49 6.15 15.87
CA TRP A 171 3.38 5.32 15.06
C TRP A 171 2.60 4.52 14.00
N CYS A 172 1.50 3.87 14.40
CA CYS A 172 0.64 3.15 13.46
C CYS A 172 0.07 4.08 12.39
N LYS A 173 -0.45 5.25 12.76
CA LYS A 173 -1.03 6.20 11.80
C LYS A 173 0.00 6.69 10.77
N GLU A 174 1.27 6.83 11.16
CA GLU A 174 2.35 7.24 10.25
C GLU A 174 2.70 6.11 9.27
N ASN A 175 2.85 4.89 9.77
CA ASN A 175 3.27 3.76 8.94
C ASN A 175 2.14 3.17 8.09
N LEU A 176 0.89 3.17 8.59
CA LEU A 176 -0.29 2.67 7.86
C LEU A 176 -0.58 3.46 6.57
N LYS A 177 -0.14 4.72 6.50
CA LYS A 177 -0.29 5.61 5.33
C LYS A 177 0.78 5.44 4.27
N LEU A 178 1.85 4.70 4.57
CA LEU A 178 2.93 4.50 3.61
C LEU A 178 2.40 3.79 2.38
N PRO A 179 2.83 4.20 1.17
CA PRO A 179 2.40 3.55 -0.06
C PRO A 179 2.86 2.10 -0.08
N TYR A 180 2.02 1.21 -0.60
CA TYR A 180 2.42 -0.19 -0.81
C TYR A 180 3.23 -0.30 -2.10
N ILE A 181 4.54 -0.15 -1.95
CA ILE A 181 5.57 -0.24 -2.99
C ILE A 181 6.76 -1.05 -2.46
N PRO A 182 7.64 -1.59 -3.34
CA PRO A 182 8.74 -2.46 -2.94
C PRO A 182 9.60 -1.94 -1.78
N GLU A 183 9.87 -0.63 -1.75
CA GLU A 183 10.66 0.04 -0.72
C GLU A 183 10.04 -0.09 0.69
N ASN A 184 8.72 -0.28 0.76
CA ASN A 184 7.95 -0.37 2.00
C ASN A 184 7.48 -1.80 2.33
N TYR A 185 7.83 -2.83 1.54
CA TYR A 185 7.36 -4.19 1.80
C TYR A 185 7.85 -4.74 3.14
N SER A 186 9.08 -4.42 3.53
CA SER A 186 9.63 -4.80 4.85
C SER A 186 8.85 -4.16 6.02
N LYS A 187 8.19 -3.02 5.78
CA LYS A 187 7.35 -2.36 6.78
C LYS A 187 5.98 -3.02 6.92
N LEU A 188 5.49 -3.75 5.92
CA LEU A 188 4.17 -4.38 5.99
C LEU A 188 4.10 -5.38 7.15
N GLU A 189 5.06 -6.28 7.28
CA GLU A 189 5.08 -7.28 8.36
C GLU A 189 5.15 -6.63 9.74
N GLU A 190 6.01 -5.62 9.87
CA GLU A 190 6.16 -4.86 11.12
C GLU A 190 4.86 -4.13 11.49
N VAL A 191 4.27 -3.40 10.54
CA VAL A 191 3.00 -2.71 10.76
C VAL A 191 1.88 -3.69 11.05
N GLN A 192 1.86 -4.84 10.39
CA GLN A 192 0.86 -5.87 10.64
C GLN A 192 0.98 -6.42 12.06
N GLU A 193 2.19 -6.66 12.58
CA GLU A 193 2.38 -7.10 13.97
C GLU A 193 1.86 -6.07 14.98
N PHE A 194 2.20 -4.78 14.79
CA PHE A 194 1.94 -3.73 15.78
C PHE A 194 0.61 -3.01 15.64
N CYS A 195 0.05 -2.98 14.43
CA CYS A 195 -1.12 -2.19 14.09
C CYS A 195 -2.32 -3.03 13.68
N SER A 196 -2.28 -4.35 13.89
CA SER A 196 -3.47 -5.20 13.78
C SER A 196 -4.11 -5.42 15.15
N VAL A 197 -5.43 -5.53 15.16
CA VAL A 197 -6.18 -6.10 16.28
C VAL A 197 -6.62 -7.50 15.90
N THR A 198 -6.42 -8.43 16.82
CA THR A 198 -6.89 -9.81 16.73
C THR A 198 -8.01 -9.96 17.74
N ASP A 199 -9.13 -10.56 17.32
CA ASP A 199 -10.23 -10.94 18.22
C ASP A 199 -9.71 -11.74 19.44
#